data_AF-A1CSE9-F1
#
_entry.id   AF-A1CSE9-F1
#
_cell.length_a   1.000
_cell.length_b   1.000
_cell.length_c   1.000
_cell.angle_alpha   90.00
_cell.angle_beta   90.00
_cell.angle_gamma   90.00
#
_symmetry.space_group_name_H-M   'P 1'
#
loop_
_entity.id
_entity.type
_entity.pdbx_description
1 polymer ?
#
loop_
_entity_poly.entity_id
_entity_poly.type
_entity_poly.pdbx_seq_one_letter_code
_entity_poly.pdbx_strand_id
1 'polypeptide(L)'
;MGGWEIFCAICGGTFFSSVDIDCENTDEYAYRDTVLGESDVSWLGRVRGLGMNDSAPGNDRSYLTGVGRYWDYTPIPPFTTKKVIPPGLPHIFPFHSLCYEDILQRCIQQARPGPIRTDVLFQLFEGLNTTWHHIPRLVSTLSPIMDFDRKSDATHDPPTRDIFYEIPFELRHEIMKYLPVASILALKAASRPMHATPISGDAWRQRLQDELPWLWEVHEVDLFQSRAMEGRAAGALMDIDEKSRYTPANDEYILGLANRRRIWGVCEEIRALYLEQVDGL
;
A
#
# COMPACT_ATOMS: atom_id res chain seq x y z
N MET A 1 -20.28 4.05 -27.40
CA MET A 1 -20.81 2.74 -26.93
C MET A 1 -20.13 2.48 -25.61
N GLY A 2 -20.86 2.61 -24.49
CA GLY A 2 -20.27 2.46 -23.15
C GLY A 2 -19.92 0.99 -22.91
N GLY A 3 -18.62 0.69 -22.90
CA GLY A 3 -18.13 -0.56 -22.34
C GLY A 3 -18.46 -0.58 -20.85
N TRP A 4 -18.83 -1.74 -20.32
CA TRP A 4 -18.88 -1.91 -18.87
C TRP A 4 -17.45 -1.86 -18.37
N GLU A 5 -17.05 -0.74 -17.76
CA GLU A 5 -15.73 -0.63 -17.17
C GLU A 5 -15.68 -1.55 -15.93
N ILE A 6 -14.98 -2.66 -16.07
CA ILE A 6 -14.74 -3.60 -14.97
C ILE A 6 -13.47 -3.14 -14.27
N PHE A 7 -13.58 -2.84 -12.98
CA PHE A 7 -12.46 -2.39 -12.15
C PHE A 7 -12.02 -3.45 -11.15
N CYS A 8 -10.76 -3.39 -10.75
CA CYS A 8 -10.23 -4.17 -9.66
C CYS A 8 -10.90 -3.80 -8.33
N ALA A 9 -11.51 -4.78 -7.67
CA ALA A 9 -12.21 -4.61 -6.39
C ALA A 9 -11.29 -4.17 -5.24
N ILE A 10 -9.97 -4.28 -5.41
CA ILE A 10 -8.98 -3.88 -4.38
C ILE A 10 -8.38 -2.51 -4.69
N CYS A 11 -7.87 -2.28 -5.90
CA CYS A 11 -7.12 -1.05 -6.21
C CYS A 11 -7.93 -0.01 -6.99
N GLY A 12 -9.12 -0.34 -7.46
CA GLY A 12 -9.95 0.51 -8.35
C GLY A 12 -9.38 0.71 -9.75
N GLY A 13 -8.24 0.07 -10.08
CA GLY A 13 -7.59 0.18 -11.37
C GLY A 13 -8.27 -0.67 -12.45
N THR A 14 -8.02 -0.31 -13.71
CA THR A 14 -8.52 -1.06 -14.86
C THR A 14 -7.69 -2.32 -15.11
N PHE A 15 -8.20 -3.21 -15.97
CA PHE A 15 -7.50 -4.44 -16.36
C PHE A 15 -6.80 -4.36 -17.73
N PHE A 16 -6.75 -3.16 -18.29
CA PHE A 16 -6.09 -2.90 -19.57
C PHE A 16 -4.60 -2.73 -19.34
N SER A 17 -3.80 -3.57 -20.00
CA SER A 17 -2.34 -3.39 -20.02
C SER A 17 -1.88 -2.43 -21.13
N SER A 18 -2.74 -2.12 -22.10
CA SER A 18 -2.49 -1.06 -23.08
C SER A 18 -2.92 0.28 -22.49
N VAL A 19 -1.93 1.12 -22.20
CA VAL A 19 -2.15 2.49 -21.76
C VAL A 19 -1.84 3.42 -22.94
N ASP A 20 -2.73 4.37 -23.20
CA ASP A 20 -2.47 5.41 -24.19
C ASP A 20 -1.43 6.37 -23.59
N ILE A 21 -0.27 6.44 -24.24
CA ILE A 21 0.85 7.30 -23.83
C ILE A 21 0.90 8.47 -24.79
N ASP A 22 0.86 9.66 -24.22
CA ASP A 22 1.10 10.87 -24.98
C ASP A 22 2.52 11.38 -24.73
N CYS A 23 3.35 11.25 -25.76
CA CYS A 23 4.72 11.73 -25.76
C CYS A 23 4.82 13.25 -25.90
N GLU A 24 3.78 13.93 -26.39
CA GLU A 24 3.74 15.38 -26.59
C GLU A 24 3.07 16.13 -25.42
N ASN A 25 2.43 15.42 -24.48
CA ASN A 25 1.64 15.97 -23.36
C ASN A 25 0.55 16.99 -23.81
N THR A 26 -0.06 16.71 -24.95
CA THR A 26 -1.16 17.44 -25.58
C THR A 26 -2.55 16.89 -25.25
N ASP A 27 -2.65 15.62 -24.84
CA ASP A 27 -3.88 14.91 -24.49
C ASP A 27 -3.99 14.75 -22.97
N GLU A 28 -5.04 15.36 -22.40
CA GLU A 28 -5.34 15.32 -20.97
C GLU A 28 -5.82 13.93 -20.48
N TYR A 29 -6.23 13.05 -21.40
CA TYR A 29 -6.72 11.70 -21.10
C TYR A 29 -5.66 10.61 -21.25
N ALA A 30 -4.48 10.96 -21.79
CA ALA A 30 -3.37 10.03 -21.96
C ALA A 30 -2.40 10.11 -20.78
N TYR A 31 -1.70 9.00 -20.52
CA TYR A 31 -0.62 9.02 -19.55
C TYR A 31 0.59 9.75 -20.13
N ARG A 32 1.24 10.56 -19.29
CA ARG A 32 2.48 11.24 -19.65
C ARG A 32 3.62 10.24 -19.70
N ASP A 33 4.36 10.24 -20.81
CA ASP A 33 5.52 9.35 -21.02
C ASP A 33 6.56 9.47 -19.89
N THR A 34 6.78 10.69 -19.39
CA THR A 34 7.73 10.96 -18.29
C THR A 34 7.35 10.30 -16.97
N VAL A 35 6.06 10.00 -16.75
CA VAL A 35 5.55 9.40 -15.51
C VAL A 35 5.51 7.87 -15.61
N LEU A 36 5.07 7.34 -16.76
CA LEU A 36 5.06 5.90 -16.99
C LEU A 36 6.48 5.38 -17.19
N GLY A 37 7.29 6.05 -18.01
CA GLY A 37 8.67 5.67 -18.31
C GLY A 37 8.83 4.18 -18.62
N GLU A 38 9.75 3.53 -17.90
CA GLU A 38 10.02 2.08 -18.02
C GLU A 38 9.12 1.21 -17.11
N SER A 39 7.99 1.73 -16.62
CA SER A 39 7.12 0.98 -15.72
C SER A 39 6.53 -0.25 -16.41
N ASP A 40 6.62 -1.40 -15.75
CA ASP A 40 5.92 -2.60 -16.18
C ASP A 40 4.42 -2.48 -15.88
N VAL A 41 3.61 -2.34 -16.93
CA VAL A 41 2.14 -2.30 -16.86
C VAL A 41 1.49 -3.65 -17.20
N SER A 42 2.29 -4.68 -17.51
CA SER A 42 1.77 -5.99 -17.93
C SER A 42 0.98 -6.71 -16.83
N TRP A 43 1.24 -6.37 -15.56
CA TRP A 43 0.51 -6.91 -14.41
C TRP A 43 -0.94 -6.46 -14.36
N LEU A 44 -1.31 -5.31 -14.97
CA LEU A 44 -2.70 -4.83 -15.02
C LEU A 44 -3.62 -5.84 -15.73
N GLY A 45 -3.08 -6.57 -16.71
CA GLY A 45 -3.82 -7.60 -17.43
C GLY A 45 -3.95 -8.93 -16.67
N ARG A 46 -3.27 -9.13 -15.54
CA ARG A 46 -3.29 -10.39 -14.78
C ARG A 46 -4.37 -10.35 -13.71
N VAL A 47 -5.40 -11.17 -13.88
CA VAL A 47 -6.65 -11.07 -13.09
C VAL A 47 -6.95 -12.36 -12.35
N ARG A 48 -7.51 -12.24 -11.15
CA ARG A 48 -8.21 -13.31 -10.42
C ARG A 48 -9.62 -12.86 -10.08
N GLY A 49 -10.50 -13.82 -9.82
CA GLY A 49 -11.85 -13.57 -9.32
C GLY A 49 -12.09 -14.29 -8.00
N LEU A 50 -12.78 -13.62 -7.09
CA LEU A 50 -13.36 -14.23 -5.89
C LEU A 50 -14.88 -14.35 -6.08
N GLY A 51 -15.40 -15.57 -6.03
CA GLY A 51 -16.82 -15.86 -6.26
C GLY A 51 -17.43 -16.74 -5.18
N MET A 52 -18.76 -16.83 -5.19
CA MET A 52 -19.53 -17.79 -4.40
C MET A 52 -20.26 -18.76 -5.33
N ASN A 53 -20.21 -20.05 -5.02
CA ASN A 53 -20.96 -21.09 -5.71
C ASN A 53 -21.99 -21.68 -4.77
N ASP A 54 -23.22 -21.14 -4.79
CA ASP A 54 -24.31 -21.59 -3.91
C ASP A 54 -24.68 -23.07 -4.06
N SER A 55 -24.32 -23.68 -5.20
CA SER A 55 -24.56 -25.09 -5.49
C SER A 55 -23.42 -26.00 -5.01
N ALA A 56 -22.32 -25.46 -4.49
CA ALA A 56 -21.19 -26.24 -4.03
C ALA A 56 -21.54 -27.03 -2.74
N PRO A 57 -21.14 -28.30 -2.64
CA PRO A 57 -21.28 -29.07 -1.41
C PRO A 57 -20.25 -28.59 -0.37
N GLY A 58 -20.71 -28.24 0.83
CA GLY A 58 -19.83 -27.81 1.93
C GLY A 58 -20.35 -26.57 2.67
N ASN A 59 -19.68 -26.23 3.77
CA ASN A 59 -19.95 -25.01 4.54
C ASN A 59 -19.33 -23.77 3.91
N ASP A 60 -18.16 -23.91 3.27
CA ASP A 60 -17.55 -22.85 2.47
C ASP A 60 -17.92 -23.07 1.01
N ARG A 61 -18.58 -22.07 0.44
CA ARG A 61 -19.03 -22.04 -0.96
C ARG A 61 -18.23 -21.03 -1.79
N SER A 62 -17.28 -20.36 -1.16
CA SER A 62 -16.42 -19.40 -1.84
C SER A 62 -15.37 -20.12 -2.67
N TYR A 63 -14.92 -19.46 -3.73
CA TYR A 63 -13.82 -19.96 -4.55
C TYR A 63 -12.98 -18.80 -5.08
N LEU A 64 -11.68 -19.07 -5.20
CA LEU A 64 -10.73 -18.20 -5.87
C LEU A 64 -10.39 -18.82 -7.24
N THR A 65 -10.51 -18.06 -8.32
CA THR A 65 -10.11 -18.54 -9.64
C THR A 65 -8.59 -18.66 -9.75
N GLY A 66 -8.11 -19.45 -10.72
CA GLY A 66 -6.73 -19.35 -11.19
C GLY A 66 -6.41 -17.97 -11.79
N VAL A 67 -5.13 -17.73 -12.10
CA VAL A 67 -4.71 -16.51 -12.81
C VAL A 67 -5.21 -16.53 -14.24
N GLY A 68 -5.98 -15.51 -14.62
CA GLY A 68 -6.42 -15.24 -15.98
C GLY A 68 -5.73 -14.02 -16.58
N ARG A 69 -6.00 -13.78 -17.87
CA ARG A 69 -5.70 -12.51 -18.53
C ARG A 69 -6.98 -11.82 -18.96
N TYR A 70 -7.02 -10.50 -18.85
CA TYR A 70 -8.10 -9.69 -19.38
C TYR A 70 -7.99 -9.57 -20.92
N TRP A 71 -9.14 -9.62 -21.62
CA TRP A 71 -9.25 -9.50 -23.08
C TRP A 71 -10.56 -8.76 -23.46
N ASP A 72 -10.45 -7.69 -24.24
CA ASP A 72 -11.58 -6.79 -24.58
C ASP A 72 -12.60 -7.37 -25.56
N TYR A 73 -12.22 -8.39 -26.32
CA TYR A 73 -13.02 -8.90 -27.44
C TYR A 73 -13.86 -10.13 -27.12
N THR A 74 -13.99 -10.53 -25.86
CA THR A 74 -14.95 -11.54 -25.48
C THR A 74 -16.19 -10.88 -24.87
N PRO A 75 -17.42 -11.09 -25.42
CA PRO A 75 -18.69 -10.67 -24.79
C PRO A 75 -19.03 -11.52 -23.55
N ILE A 76 -17.99 -11.99 -22.87
CA ILE A 76 -17.93 -12.95 -21.80
C ILE A 76 -16.63 -12.56 -21.08
N PRO A 77 -16.60 -12.37 -19.76
CA PRO A 77 -15.34 -12.19 -19.07
C PRO A 77 -14.38 -13.35 -19.42
N PRO A 78 -13.07 -13.28 -19.10
CA PRO A 78 -12.20 -14.46 -19.23
C PRO A 78 -12.69 -15.69 -18.43
N PHE A 79 -13.78 -15.55 -17.67
CA PHE A 79 -14.59 -16.63 -17.15
C PHE A 79 -15.57 -17.13 -18.23
N THR A 80 -15.41 -18.37 -18.69
CA THR A 80 -16.55 -19.17 -19.19
C THR A 80 -17.73 -18.94 -18.23
N THR A 81 -18.80 -18.25 -18.61
CA THR A 81 -19.88 -18.75 -19.48
C THR A 81 -20.64 -17.62 -20.18
N LYS A 82 -20.98 -17.88 -21.44
CA LYS A 82 -21.80 -17.06 -22.36
C LYS A 82 -23.00 -16.32 -21.73
N LYS A 83 -23.17 -15.09 -22.25
CA LYS A 83 -24.40 -14.27 -22.39
C LYS A 83 -24.90 -13.56 -21.12
N VAL A 84 -25.09 -12.24 -21.28
CA VAL A 84 -26.12 -11.38 -20.66
C VAL A 84 -26.53 -11.86 -19.28
N ILE A 85 -25.98 -11.28 -18.20
CA ILE A 85 -26.22 -11.69 -16.81
C ILE A 85 -27.73 -11.95 -16.61
N PRO A 86 -28.17 -13.22 -16.66
CA PRO A 86 -29.50 -13.58 -16.26
C PRO A 86 -29.49 -13.56 -14.72
N PRO A 87 -30.63 -13.33 -14.06
CA PRO A 87 -30.71 -13.56 -12.62
C PRO A 87 -30.26 -15.01 -12.32
N GLY A 88 -29.18 -15.17 -11.54
CA GLY A 88 -28.69 -16.49 -11.08
C GLY A 88 -27.26 -16.92 -11.46
N LEU A 89 -26.42 -16.07 -12.09
CA LEU A 89 -24.98 -16.35 -12.20
C LEU A 89 -24.21 -15.94 -10.92
N PRO A 90 -23.14 -16.65 -10.55
CA PRO A 90 -22.39 -16.38 -9.33
C PRO A 90 -21.79 -14.97 -9.40
N HIS A 91 -22.05 -14.17 -8.38
CA HIS A 91 -21.45 -12.86 -8.21
C HIS A 91 -19.93 -13.05 -8.01
N ILE A 92 -19.10 -12.38 -8.80
CA ILE A 92 -17.64 -12.51 -8.77
C ILE A 92 -17.02 -11.12 -8.66
N PHE A 93 -16.08 -10.95 -7.73
CA PHE A 93 -15.24 -9.76 -7.60
C PHE A 93 -13.90 -9.97 -8.30
N PRO A 94 -13.63 -9.26 -9.41
CA PRO A 94 -12.34 -9.33 -10.09
C PRO A 94 -11.30 -8.43 -9.42
N PHE A 95 -10.05 -8.88 -9.40
CA PHE A 95 -8.92 -8.08 -8.94
C PHE A 95 -7.62 -8.50 -9.60
N HIS A 96 -6.62 -7.61 -9.61
CA HIS A 96 -5.29 -7.95 -10.11
C HIS A 96 -4.67 -9.03 -9.23
N SER A 97 -3.99 -9.99 -9.84
CA SER A 97 -3.32 -11.06 -9.10
C SER A 97 -2.36 -10.51 -8.03
N LEU A 98 -1.59 -9.47 -8.40
CA LEU A 98 -0.65 -8.79 -7.51
C LEU A 98 -1.35 -8.09 -6.33
N CYS A 99 -2.50 -7.44 -6.56
CA CYS A 99 -3.24 -6.77 -5.49
C CYS A 99 -3.68 -7.74 -4.39
N TYR A 100 -4.07 -8.96 -4.77
CA TYR A 100 -4.48 -9.99 -3.81
C TYR A 100 -3.29 -10.72 -3.18
N GLU A 101 -2.41 -11.29 -3.99
CA GLU A 101 -1.35 -12.20 -3.54
C GLU A 101 -0.21 -11.47 -2.82
N ASP A 102 0.16 -10.29 -3.31
CA ASP A 102 1.35 -9.59 -2.82
C ASP A 102 0.99 -8.47 -1.84
N ILE A 103 -0.17 -7.83 -1.98
CA ILE A 103 -0.52 -6.67 -1.14
C ILE A 103 -1.52 -7.06 -0.06
N LEU A 104 -2.75 -7.42 -0.44
CA LEU A 104 -3.83 -7.71 0.52
C LEU A 104 -3.46 -8.87 1.44
N GLN A 105 -2.90 -9.95 0.88
CA GLN A 105 -2.50 -11.10 1.66
C GLN A 105 -1.44 -10.76 2.71
N ARG A 106 -0.41 -10.00 2.33
CA ARG A 106 0.61 -9.53 3.29
C ARG A 106 0.00 -8.63 4.35
N CYS A 107 -0.87 -7.70 3.94
CA CYS A 107 -1.52 -6.76 4.85
C CYS A 107 -2.33 -7.50 5.92
N ILE A 108 -3.15 -8.49 5.55
CA ILE A 108 -3.93 -9.30 6.48
C ILE A 108 -3.01 -10.18 7.34
N GLN A 109 -2.01 -10.83 6.73
CA GLN A 109 -1.13 -11.76 7.44
C GLN A 109 -0.22 -11.08 8.47
N GLN A 110 0.13 -9.82 8.27
CA GLN A 110 0.83 -9.02 9.29
C GLN A 110 0.03 -8.90 10.59
N ALA A 111 -1.30 -8.83 10.52
CA ALA A 111 -2.16 -8.78 11.71
C ALA A 111 -2.62 -10.17 12.18
N ARG A 112 -2.88 -11.09 11.24
CA ARG A 112 -3.37 -12.44 11.51
C ARG A 112 -2.69 -13.47 10.61
N PRO A 113 -1.63 -14.12 11.08
CA PRO A 113 -0.97 -15.19 10.32
C PRO A 113 -1.94 -16.34 10.02
N GLY A 114 -2.01 -16.75 8.76
CA GLY A 114 -2.85 -17.86 8.33
C GLY A 114 -3.42 -17.69 6.91
N PRO A 115 -4.18 -18.68 6.44
CA PRO A 115 -4.94 -18.56 5.20
C PRO A 115 -6.10 -17.57 5.38
N ILE A 116 -6.37 -16.77 4.33
CA ILE A 116 -7.53 -15.89 4.28
C ILE A 116 -8.79 -16.73 4.09
N ARG A 117 -9.81 -16.44 4.91
CA ARG A 117 -11.16 -16.98 4.79
C ARG A 117 -11.89 -16.29 3.64
N THR A 118 -11.95 -16.96 2.50
CA THR A 118 -12.48 -16.40 1.25
C THR A 118 -13.99 -16.17 1.29
N ASP A 119 -14.73 -16.90 2.13
CA ASP A 119 -16.16 -16.70 2.44
C ASP A 119 -16.41 -15.33 3.07
N VAL A 120 -15.62 -15.01 4.10
CA VAL A 120 -15.72 -13.73 4.83
C VAL A 120 -15.31 -12.57 3.92
N LEU A 121 -14.20 -12.73 3.19
CA LEU A 121 -13.73 -11.70 2.26
C LEU A 121 -14.77 -11.41 1.15
N PHE A 122 -15.47 -12.44 0.67
CA PHE A 122 -16.52 -12.27 -0.33
C PHE A 122 -17.70 -11.47 0.22
N GLN A 123 -18.19 -11.83 1.41
CA GLN A 123 -19.29 -11.11 2.08
C GLN A 123 -18.93 -9.65 2.36
N LEU A 124 -17.67 -9.39 2.72
CA LEU A 124 -17.16 -8.05 2.92
C LEU A 124 -17.21 -7.22 1.63
N PHE A 125 -16.73 -7.77 0.51
CA PHE A 125 -16.82 -7.08 -0.79
C PHE A 125 -18.27 -6.86 -1.22
N GLU A 126 -19.18 -7.79 -0.92
CA GLU A 126 -20.62 -7.62 -1.17
C GLU A 126 -21.22 -6.50 -0.32
N GLY A 127 -20.86 -6.43 0.97
CA GLY A 127 -21.24 -5.34 1.86
C GLY A 127 -20.77 -3.98 1.33
N LEU A 128 -19.48 -3.86 0.99
CA LEU A 128 -18.93 -2.63 0.43
C LEU A 128 -19.60 -2.22 -0.89
N ASN A 129 -19.99 -3.19 -1.72
CA ASN A 129 -20.67 -2.95 -2.98
C ASN A 129 -22.15 -2.52 -2.83
N THR A 130 -22.75 -2.65 -1.64
CA THR A 130 -24.14 -2.23 -1.38
C THR A 130 -24.22 -0.92 -0.58
N THR A 131 -23.14 -0.52 0.08
CA THR A 131 -23.07 0.67 0.95
C THR A 131 -22.62 1.97 0.26
N TRP A 132 -22.54 2.03 -1.08
CA TRP A 132 -22.07 3.20 -1.85
C TRP A 132 -22.77 4.55 -1.53
N HIS A 133 -23.90 4.54 -0.83
CA HIS A 133 -24.63 5.75 -0.43
C HIS A 133 -24.15 6.39 0.89
N HIS A 134 -23.27 5.72 1.65
CA HIS A 134 -22.72 6.26 2.89
C HIS A 134 -21.23 5.93 3.00
N ILE A 135 -20.39 6.89 2.64
CA ILE A 135 -18.98 6.97 3.04
C ILE A 135 -18.87 8.08 4.09
N PRO A 136 -19.12 7.84 5.40
CA PRO A 136 -19.18 8.92 6.40
C PRO A 136 -17.80 9.35 6.92
N ARG A 137 -16.71 8.70 6.49
CA ARG A 137 -15.38 8.86 7.12
C ARG A 137 -14.34 9.66 6.33
N LEU A 138 -14.54 9.89 5.03
CA LEU A 138 -13.56 10.63 4.22
C LEU A 138 -13.65 12.14 4.40
N VAL A 139 -14.85 12.69 4.63
CA VAL A 139 -15.07 14.14 4.71
C VAL A 139 -14.81 14.72 6.11
N SER A 140 -15.00 13.92 7.17
CA SER A 140 -14.81 14.38 8.56
C SER A 140 -13.36 14.32 9.05
N THR A 141 -12.53 13.48 8.44
CA THR A 141 -11.13 13.24 8.86
C THR A 141 -10.15 14.27 8.29
N LEU A 142 -10.54 14.99 7.22
CA LEU A 142 -9.66 15.91 6.49
C LEU A 142 -9.65 17.36 7.00
N SER A 143 -10.48 17.72 7.99
CA SER A 143 -10.64 19.12 8.43
C SER A 143 -9.65 19.66 9.48
N PRO A 144 -8.77 18.89 10.15
CA PRO A 144 -7.75 19.48 11.04
C PRO A 144 -6.28 19.35 10.60
N ILE A 145 -5.94 18.85 9.41
CA ILE A 145 -4.52 18.62 9.01
C ILE A 145 -4.09 19.50 7.85
N MET A 146 -4.43 20.78 7.92
CA MET A 146 -3.80 21.83 7.12
C MET A 146 -3.54 23.01 8.02
N ASP A 147 -2.48 22.92 8.83
CA ASP A 147 -1.64 24.05 9.26
C ASP A 147 -0.52 23.52 10.17
N PHE A 148 0.64 23.23 9.57
CA PHE A 148 1.92 23.31 10.25
C PHE A 148 2.90 24.04 9.34
N ASP A 149 3.01 25.33 9.60
CA ASP A 149 3.99 26.22 8.99
C ASP A 149 5.37 25.90 9.59
N ARG A 150 6.27 25.30 8.80
CA ARG A 150 7.68 25.11 9.19
C ARG A 150 8.52 26.21 8.59
N LYS A 151 8.66 27.33 9.32
CA LYS A 151 9.76 28.27 9.08
C LYS A 151 11.08 27.60 9.44
N SER A 152 11.92 27.39 8.43
CA SER A 152 13.35 27.16 8.64
C SER A 152 14.07 28.50 8.61
N ASP A 153 14.69 28.87 9.73
CA ASP A 153 15.96 29.58 9.67
C ASP A 153 16.70 29.49 11.02
N ALA A 154 17.95 29.02 10.95
CA ALA A 154 19.08 29.45 11.79
C ALA A 154 20.28 28.53 11.50
N THR A 155 21.28 29.11 10.83
CA THR A 155 22.67 28.68 10.89
C THR A 155 23.19 28.87 12.32
N HIS A 156 23.48 27.76 13.00
CA HIS A 156 24.21 27.77 14.26
C HIS A 156 25.51 26.99 14.10
N ASP A 157 26.60 27.58 14.56
CA ASP A 157 27.91 26.91 14.69
C ASP A 157 27.76 25.57 15.45
N PRO A 158 28.50 24.52 15.05
CA PRO A 158 28.37 23.22 15.68
C PRO A 158 28.78 23.31 17.15
N PRO A 159 27.96 22.81 18.10
CA PRO A 159 28.40 22.68 19.47
C PRO A 159 29.59 21.72 19.50
N THR A 160 30.68 22.15 20.12
CA THR A 160 31.94 21.40 20.26
C THR A 160 31.81 20.09 21.05
N ARG A 161 30.60 19.77 21.55
CA ARG A 161 30.29 18.56 22.29
C ARG A 161 28.85 18.10 21.99
N ASP A 162 28.71 16.82 21.67
CA ASP A 162 27.43 16.17 21.39
C ASP A 162 26.58 16.07 22.67
N ILE A 163 25.40 16.71 22.67
CA ILE A 163 24.52 16.83 23.84
C ILE A 163 24.03 15.48 24.37
N PHE A 164 23.98 14.45 23.51
CA PHE A 164 23.46 13.14 23.89
C PHE A 164 24.42 12.37 24.81
N TYR A 165 25.67 12.84 24.98
CA TYR A 165 26.57 12.29 26.01
C TYR A 165 26.08 12.52 27.43
N GLU A 166 25.29 13.57 27.67
CA GLU A 166 24.76 13.92 28.99
C GLU A 166 23.44 13.19 29.29
N ILE A 167 22.84 12.57 28.28
CA ILE A 167 21.55 11.90 28.38
C ILE A 167 21.77 10.41 28.70
N PRO A 168 21.16 9.86 29.76
CA PRO A 168 21.15 8.44 30.05
C PRO A 168 20.60 7.59 28.91
N PHE A 169 20.99 6.33 28.90
CA PHE A 169 20.64 5.37 27.85
C PHE A 169 19.13 5.24 27.63
N GLU A 170 18.39 5.20 28.73
CA GLU A 170 16.94 5.03 28.78
C GLU A 170 16.24 6.21 28.10
N LEU A 171 16.71 7.44 28.34
CA LEU A 171 16.15 8.63 27.73
C LEU A 171 16.49 8.73 26.23
N ARG A 172 17.63 8.21 25.78
CA ARG A 172 17.93 8.09 24.34
C ARG A 172 16.96 7.16 23.64
N HIS A 173 16.60 6.05 24.29
CA HIS A 173 15.54 5.16 23.81
C HIS A 173 14.19 5.84 23.75
N GLU A 174 13.79 6.56 24.80
CA GLU A 174 12.54 7.33 24.80
C GLU A 174 12.50 8.35 23.67
N ILE A 175 13.57 9.11 23.45
CA ILE A 175 13.66 10.05 22.33
C ILE A 175 13.40 9.34 20.99
N MET A 176 14.06 8.20 20.76
CA MET A 176 13.90 7.45 19.52
C MET A 176 12.47 6.93 19.33
N LYS A 177 11.70 6.64 20.39
CA LYS A 177 10.29 6.21 20.26
C LYS A 177 9.42 7.26 19.56
N TYR A 178 9.75 8.54 19.69
CA TYR A 178 8.96 9.64 19.10
C TYR A 178 9.44 10.07 17.70
N LEU A 179 10.48 9.45 17.16
CA LEU A 179 11.05 9.84 15.86
C LEU A 179 10.66 8.84 14.77
N PRO A 180 10.29 9.29 13.55
CA PRO A 180 10.05 8.37 12.45
C PRO A 180 11.33 7.62 12.06
N VAL A 181 11.18 6.47 11.39
CA VAL A 181 12.26 5.56 10.98
C VAL A 181 13.44 6.30 10.35
N ALA A 182 13.19 7.17 9.36
CA ALA A 182 14.25 7.90 8.67
C ALA A 182 14.98 8.90 9.59
N SER A 183 14.27 9.53 10.51
CA SER A 183 14.86 10.46 11.50
C SER A 183 15.69 9.72 12.56
N ILE A 184 15.32 8.50 12.95
CA ILE A 184 16.15 7.66 13.84
C ILE A 184 17.48 7.35 13.17
N LEU A 185 17.44 6.92 11.90
CA LEU A 185 18.65 6.63 11.14
C LEU A 185 19.52 7.87 10.96
N ALA A 186 18.91 9.02 10.64
CA ALA A 186 19.63 10.30 10.55
C ALA A 186 20.26 10.69 11.90
N LEU A 187 19.55 10.50 13.01
CA LEU A 187 20.02 10.82 14.34
C LEU A 187 21.20 9.92 14.76
N LYS A 188 21.10 8.61 14.52
CA LYS A 188 22.19 7.66 14.79
C LYS A 188 23.39 7.93 13.88
N ALA A 189 23.18 8.29 12.61
CA ALA A 189 24.24 8.71 11.72
C ALA A 189 24.95 9.99 12.21
N ALA A 190 24.19 10.97 12.73
CA ALA A 190 24.71 12.26 13.17
C ALA A 190 25.43 12.21 14.54
N SER A 191 24.95 11.39 15.48
CA SER A 191 25.43 11.39 16.87
C SER A 191 26.06 10.06 17.30
N ARG A 192 27.26 10.12 17.89
CA ARG A 192 27.99 8.93 18.38
C ARG A 192 27.27 8.19 19.54
N PRO A 193 26.86 8.87 20.64
CA PRO A 193 26.08 8.23 21.71
C PRO A 193 24.73 7.68 21.21
N MET A 194 24.09 8.28 20.21
CA MET A 194 22.86 7.73 19.61
C MET A 194 23.15 6.50 18.75
N HIS A 195 24.22 6.51 17.94
CA HIS A 195 24.68 5.33 17.23
C HIS A 195 24.94 4.15 18.18
N ALA A 196 25.66 4.39 19.27
CA ALA A 196 25.98 3.39 20.28
C ALA A 196 24.77 2.90 21.11
N THR A 197 23.59 3.48 20.94
CA THR A 197 22.36 3.03 21.60
C THR A 197 21.72 1.89 20.79
N PRO A 198 21.84 0.61 21.19
CA PRO A 198 21.28 -0.51 20.43
C PRO A 198 19.76 -0.40 20.37
N ILE A 199 19.21 -0.77 19.22
CA ILE A 199 17.79 -1.00 19.04
C ILE A 199 17.64 -2.49 18.78
N SER A 200 16.73 -3.15 19.50
CA SER A 200 16.46 -4.58 19.24
C SER A 200 16.00 -4.76 17.79
N GLY A 201 16.52 -5.78 17.10
CA GLY A 201 16.15 -6.08 15.72
C GLY A 201 14.63 -6.30 15.56
N ASP A 202 13.98 -6.94 16.55
CA ASP A 202 12.53 -7.15 16.50
C ASP A 202 11.76 -5.85 16.71
N ALA A 203 12.21 -4.98 17.63
CA ALA A 203 11.60 -3.66 17.83
C ALA A 203 11.75 -2.77 16.59
N TRP A 204 12.89 -2.87 15.91
CA TRP A 204 13.13 -2.17 14.65
C TRP A 204 12.24 -2.70 13.52
N ARG A 205 12.18 -4.03 13.37
CA ARG A 205 11.31 -4.67 12.38
C ARG A 205 9.85 -4.29 12.58
N GLN A 206 9.36 -4.34 13.82
CA GLN A 206 7.99 -3.94 14.14
C GLN A 206 7.76 -2.49 13.72
N ARG A 207 8.69 -1.59 14.02
CA ARG A 207 8.57 -0.18 13.64
C ARG A 207 8.53 0.03 12.13
N LEU A 208 9.35 -0.71 11.37
CA LEU A 208 9.31 -0.68 9.91
C LEU A 208 7.98 -1.22 9.37
N GLN A 209 7.42 -2.25 10.02
CA GLN A 209 6.09 -2.77 9.69
C GLN A 209 4.98 -1.77 10.02
N ASP A 210 5.11 -0.98 11.09
CA ASP A 210 4.09 0.00 11.47
C ASP A 210 4.16 1.27 10.60
N GLU A 211 5.36 1.79 10.32
CA GLU A 211 5.53 3.06 9.60
C GLU A 211 5.65 2.89 8.07
N LEU A 212 6.25 1.79 7.62
CA LEU A 212 6.51 1.50 6.20
C LEU A 212 6.03 0.09 5.82
N PRO A 213 4.77 -0.30 6.14
CA PRO A 213 4.28 -1.65 5.89
C PRO A 213 4.30 -2.03 4.41
N TRP A 214 4.11 -1.03 3.54
CA TRP A 214 4.10 -1.16 2.09
C TRP A 214 5.50 -1.30 1.49
N LEU A 215 6.59 -1.10 2.24
CA LEU A 215 7.98 -1.22 1.78
C LEU A 215 8.68 -2.43 2.44
N TRP A 216 8.09 -3.61 2.27
CA TRP A 216 8.52 -4.84 2.95
C TRP A 216 9.94 -5.30 2.60
N GLU A 217 10.51 -4.87 1.47
CA GLU A 217 11.91 -5.18 1.10
C GLU A 217 12.90 -4.68 2.14
N VAL A 218 12.58 -3.60 2.86
CA VAL A 218 13.44 -3.02 3.89
C VAL A 218 13.34 -3.77 5.22
N HIS A 219 12.28 -4.57 5.46
CA HIS A 219 12.03 -5.21 6.76
C HIS A 219 13.05 -6.31 7.10
N GLU A 220 13.75 -6.83 6.10
CA GLU A 220 14.78 -7.87 6.24
C GLU A 220 16.21 -7.31 6.21
N VAL A 221 16.37 -6.01 5.98
CA VAL A 221 17.69 -5.36 5.86
C VAL A 221 18.15 -4.89 7.24
N ASP A 222 19.35 -5.30 7.64
CA ASP A 222 20.03 -4.72 8.80
C ASP A 222 20.63 -3.35 8.43
N LEU A 223 19.99 -2.28 8.92
CA LEU A 223 20.37 -0.89 8.65
C LEU A 223 21.38 -0.33 9.67
N PHE A 224 21.69 -1.05 10.75
CA PHE A 224 22.52 -0.56 11.86
C PHE A 224 23.97 -1.03 11.83
N GLN A 225 24.46 -1.47 10.67
CA GLN A 225 25.82 -1.99 10.50
C GLN A 225 26.92 -0.92 10.73
N SER A 226 26.64 0.34 10.37
CA SER A 226 27.58 1.44 10.53
C SER A 226 26.88 2.80 10.42
N ARG A 227 27.47 3.86 10.97
CA ARG A 227 26.96 5.24 10.79
C ARG A 227 26.84 5.66 9.33
N ALA A 228 27.72 5.17 8.47
CA ALA A 228 27.65 5.43 7.03
C ALA A 228 26.44 4.72 6.39
N MET A 229 26.13 3.50 6.82
CA MET A 229 24.92 2.79 6.39
C MET A 229 23.67 3.50 6.90
N GLU A 230 23.62 3.86 8.18
CA GLU A 230 22.51 4.61 8.78
C GLU A 230 22.23 5.91 8.02
N GLY A 231 23.28 6.67 7.69
CA GLY A 231 23.14 7.93 6.94
C GLY A 231 22.61 7.73 5.52
N ARG A 232 23.12 6.72 4.79
CA ARG A 232 22.60 6.39 3.46
C ARG A 232 21.15 5.89 3.51
N ALA A 233 20.83 5.02 4.46
CA ALA A 233 19.49 4.50 4.66
C ALA A 233 18.50 5.61 5.02
N ALA A 234 18.90 6.56 5.88
CA ALA A 234 18.10 7.73 6.22
C ALA A 234 17.75 8.53 4.97
N GLY A 235 18.77 8.90 4.17
CA GLY A 235 18.57 9.65 2.94
C GLY A 235 17.68 8.92 1.92
N ALA A 236 17.93 7.62 1.72
CA ALA A 236 17.13 6.80 0.81
C ALA A 236 15.66 6.69 1.26
N LEU A 237 15.39 6.48 2.56
CA LEU A 237 14.03 6.39 3.07
C LEU A 237 13.28 7.73 3.03
N MET A 238 13.97 8.85 3.20
CA MET A 238 13.37 10.18 3.00
C MET A 238 12.98 10.40 1.54
N ASP A 239 13.89 10.10 0.61
CA ASP A 239 13.63 10.18 -0.84
C ASP A 239 12.48 9.26 -1.28
N ILE A 240 12.43 8.03 -0.74
CA ILE A 240 11.34 7.09 -0.98
C ILE A 240 10.01 7.61 -0.40
N ASP A 241 9.99 8.19 0.79
CA ASP A 241 8.74 8.73 1.36
C ASP A 241 8.19 9.85 0.48
N GLU A 242 9.05 10.76 0.02
CA GLU A 242 8.68 11.84 -0.90
C GLU A 242 8.16 11.29 -2.24
N LYS A 243 8.93 10.40 -2.88
CA LYS A 243 8.59 9.83 -4.19
C LYS A 243 7.44 8.82 -4.17
N SER A 244 7.00 8.38 -2.99
CA SER A 244 5.84 7.50 -2.83
C SER A 244 4.53 8.26 -2.64
N ARG A 245 4.53 9.59 -2.70
CA ARG A 245 3.33 10.41 -2.56
C ARG A 245 2.98 11.03 -3.90
N TYR A 246 1.74 10.83 -4.33
CA TYR A 246 1.20 11.62 -5.43
C TYR A 246 0.97 13.05 -4.96
N THR A 247 1.53 14.02 -5.69
CA THR A 247 1.22 15.43 -5.49
C THR A 247 0.83 16.04 -6.83
N PRO A 248 -0.25 16.86 -6.89
CA PRO A 248 -0.62 17.55 -8.13
C PRO A 248 0.45 18.51 -8.65
N ALA A 249 1.42 18.89 -7.80
CA ALA A 249 2.42 19.92 -8.07
C ALA A 249 3.73 19.37 -8.64
N ASN A 250 3.95 18.05 -8.65
CA ASN A 250 5.22 17.46 -9.08
C ASN A 250 5.03 16.04 -9.65
N ASP A 251 5.75 15.75 -10.72
CA ASP A 251 5.81 14.44 -11.39
C ASP A 251 7.02 13.59 -10.96
N GLU A 252 7.85 14.04 -10.02
CA GLU A 252 9.04 13.31 -9.55
C GLU A 252 8.74 12.05 -8.71
N TYR A 253 7.47 11.69 -8.54
CA TYR A 253 7.08 10.47 -7.83
C TYR A 253 7.42 9.22 -8.64
N ILE A 254 7.70 8.13 -7.93
CA ILE A 254 7.86 6.81 -8.53
C ILE A 254 6.48 6.16 -8.55
N LEU A 255 5.87 6.08 -9.73
CA LEU A 255 4.49 5.58 -9.93
C LEU A 255 4.22 4.25 -9.21
N GLY A 256 5.16 3.30 -9.31
CA GLY A 256 5.04 2.00 -8.63
C GLY A 256 4.99 2.11 -7.11
N LEU A 257 5.83 2.95 -6.51
CA LEU A 257 5.85 3.18 -5.05
C LEU A 257 4.60 3.92 -4.60
N ALA A 258 4.19 4.95 -5.33
CA ALA A 258 2.98 5.70 -5.03
C ALA A 258 1.72 4.83 -5.09
N ASN A 259 1.59 4.01 -6.15
CA ASN A 259 0.49 3.06 -6.27
C ASN A 259 0.52 2.01 -5.16
N ARG A 260 1.69 1.46 -4.85
CA ARG A 260 1.80 0.45 -3.80
C ARG A 260 1.42 0.99 -2.43
N ARG A 261 1.88 2.19 -2.07
CA ARG A 261 1.48 2.88 -0.83
C ARG A 261 -0.03 3.13 -0.78
N ARG A 262 -0.61 3.61 -1.89
CA ARG A 262 -2.06 3.84 -2.02
C ARG A 262 -2.87 2.56 -1.85
N ILE A 263 -2.51 1.49 -2.58
CA ILE A 263 -3.22 0.21 -2.53
C ILE A 263 -3.09 -0.43 -1.16
N TRP A 264 -1.92 -0.29 -0.51
CA TRP A 264 -1.73 -0.74 0.86
C TRP A 264 -2.74 -0.09 1.81
N GLY A 265 -2.93 1.23 1.74
CA GLY A 265 -3.93 1.93 2.56
C GLY A 265 -5.34 1.35 2.40
N VAL A 266 -5.75 1.04 1.16
CA VAL A 266 -7.04 0.37 0.90
C VAL A 266 -7.07 -1.04 1.51
N CYS A 267 -5.96 -1.79 1.43
CA CYS A 267 -5.86 -3.11 2.04
C CYS A 267 -5.95 -3.05 3.57
N GLU A 268 -5.50 -1.97 4.22
CA GLU A 268 -5.64 -1.79 5.66
C GLU A 268 -7.09 -1.58 6.09
N GLU A 269 -7.88 -0.85 5.28
CA GLU A 269 -9.32 -0.71 5.49
C GLU A 269 -10.05 -2.05 5.32
N ILE A 270 -9.73 -2.79 4.25
CA ILE A 270 -10.27 -4.14 4.02
C ILE A 270 -9.89 -5.06 5.18
N ARG A 271 -8.62 -5.01 5.63
CA ARG A 271 -8.12 -5.81 6.75
C ARG A 271 -8.88 -5.51 8.03
N ALA A 272 -9.09 -4.24 8.37
CA ALA A 272 -9.80 -3.86 9.60
C ALA A 272 -11.20 -4.48 9.63
N LEU A 273 -11.97 -4.30 8.56
CA LEU A 273 -13.32 -4.86 8.41
C LEU A 273 -13.31 -6.40 8.40
N TYR A 274 -12.32 -7.00 7.74
CA TYR A 274 -12.17 -8.46 7.70
C TYR A 274 -11.90 -9.03 9.09
N LEU A 275 -11.02 -8.42 9.87
CA LEU A 275 -10.70 -8.87 11.22
C LEU A 275 -11.90 -8.72 12.17
N GLU A 276 -12.66 -7.62 12.07
CA GLU A 276 -13.93 -7.47 12.82
C GLU A 276 -14.89 -8.64 12.56
N GLN A 277 -15.08 -9.02 11.28
CA GLN A 277 -15.96 -10.12 10.90
C GLN A 277 -15.43 -11.50 11.33
N VAL A 278 -14.12 -11.73 11.29
CA VAL A 278 -13.54 -13.03 11.68
C VAL A 278 -13.50 -13.19 13.20
N ASP A 279 -13.19 -12.13 13.94
CA ASP A 279 -13.09 -12.15 15.41
C ASP A 279 -14.44 -11.98 16.11
N GLY A 280 -15.50 -11.65 15.36
CA GLY A 280 -16.87 -11.56 15.88
C GLY A 280 -17.07 -10.39 16.82
N LEU A 281 -16.37 -9.27 16.58
CA LEU A 281 -16.51 -8.01 17.30
C LEU A 281 -17.66 -7.17 16.74
#